data_AF-A0A3B0T2Y5-F1
#
_entry.id   AF-A0A3B0T2Y5-F1
#
_cell.length_a   1.000
_cell.length_b   1.000
_cell.length_c   1.000
_cell.angle_alpha   90.00
_cell.angle_beta   90.00
_cell.angle_gamma   90.00
#
_symmetry.space_group_name_H-M   'P 1'
#
loop_
_entity.id
_entity.type
_entity.pdbx_description
1 polymer ?
#
loop_
_entity_poly.entity_id
_entity_poly.type
_entity_poly.pdbx_seq_one_letter_code
_entity_poly.pdbx_strand_id
1 'polypeptide(L)'
;MKKRININEEQPNYFNNNHKKNIMRTKNTKFFVVSCCVALTVLFSGCSKDSPLNVLGGCGTGNWVQQAESDLTNWNAAVTDYANDPTPANCAKYKSAGKNYIDVLSSFASCVPGADKNEFNEAVKEAKKELDESECGS
;
A
#
# COMPACT_ATOMS: atom_id res chain seq x y z
N MET A 1 10.49 -31.08 -20.70
CA MET A 1 9.54 -31.70 -19.74
C MET A 1 10.04 -31.44 -18.32
N LYS A 2 9.10 -31.14 -17.40
CA LYS A 2 9.16 -31.07 -15.92
C LYS A 2 9.96 -32.28 -15.34
N LYS A 3 10.61 -32.27 -14.16
CA LYS A 3 10.13 -31.78 -12.85
C LYS A 3 11.24 -31.93 -11.78
N ARG A 4 11.40 -30.88 -10.96
CA ARG A 4 11.66 -30.78 -9.50
C ARG A 4 12.66 -31.73 -8.79
N ILE A 5 13.48 -31.12 -7.92
CA ILE A 5 13.93 -31.69 -6.66
C ILE A 5 13.45 -30.77 -5.53
N ASN A 6 12.92 -31.38 -4.47
CA ASN A 6 12.34 -30.80 -3.26
C ASN A 6 13.26 -31.19 -2.10
N ILE A 7 13.64 -30.25 -1.23
CA ILE A 7 14.37 -30.55 0.01
C ILE A 7 13.77 -29.70 1.14
N ASN A 8 12.86 -30.34 1.88
CA ASN A 8 12.50 -30.03 3.26
C ASN A 8 13.76 -30.21 4.14
N GLU A 9 14.11 -29.22 4.96
CA GLU A 9 13.83 -29.20 6.41
C GLU A 9 14.98 -29.82 7.21
N GLU A 10 15.72 -28.97 7.93
CA GLU A 10 16.22 -29.19 9.30
C GLU A 10 17.15 -28.03 9.67
N GLN A 11 16.78 -27.21 10.67
CA GLN A 11 17.73 -26.49 11.51
C GLN A 11 17.30 -26.66 12.99
N PRO A 12 18.22 -27.06 13.89
CA PRO A 12 17.88 -27.70 15.16
C PRO A 12 17.64 -26.75 16.35
N ASN A 13 16.76 -27.23 17.23
CA ASN A 13 16.74 -27.15 18.71
C ASN A 13 17.64 -26.11 19.42
N TYR A 14 16.99 -25.09 20.00
CA TYR A 14 17.41 -24.46 21.25
C TYR A 14 16.19 -24.07 22.09
N PHE A 15 15.83 -24.89 23.09
CA PHE A 15 15.49 -24.40 24.44
C PHE A 15 15.22 -25.58 25.39
N ASN A 16 16.19 -25.86 26.26
CA ASN A 16 15.95 -26.55 27.53
C ASN A 16 15.76 -25.46 28.58
N ASN A 17 14.63 -25.45 29.29
CA ASN A 17 14.61 -25.14 30.71
C ASN A 17 13.31 -25.66 31.36
N ASN A 18 13.53 -26.59 32.28
CA ASN A 18 12.57 -27.21 33.18
C ASN A 18 11.68 -26.19 33.88
N HIS A 19 10.37 -26.28 33.68
CA HIS A 19 9.39 -25.79 34.65
C HIS A 19 8.26 -26.80 34.83
N LYS A 20 7.93 -26.98 36.11
CA LYS A 20 7.13 -28.05 36.72
C LYS A 20 5.85 -28.40 35.98
N LYS A 21 5.63 -29.71 35.82
CA LYS A 21 4.38 -30.35 35.38
C LYS A 21 3.18 -29.87 36.22
N ASN A 22 2.22 -29.21 35.58
CA ASN A 22 0.83 -29.17 36.03
C ASN A 22 -0.02 -29.82 34.95
N ILE A 23 -0.60 -30.96 35.30
CA ILE A 23 -1.47 -31.79 34.47
C ILE A 23 -2.79 -31.03 34.27
N MET A 24 -2.96 -30.41 33.10
CA MET A 24 -4.28 -29.95 32.65
C MET A 24 -4.80 -30.89 31.57
N ARG A 25 -5.91 -31.56 31.91
CA ARG A 25 -6.65 -32.50 31.08
C ARG A 25 -7.06 -31.87 29.75
N THR A 26 -6.67 -32.52 28.67
CA THR A 26 -7.12 -32.26 27.30
C THR A 26 -8.64 -32.41 27.20
N LYS A 27 -9.32 -31.36 26.76
CA LYS A 27 -10.62 -31.46 26.11
C LYS A 27 -10.48 -30.93 24.68
N ASN A 28 -10.78 -31.81 23.76
CA ASN A 28 -10.81 -31.61 22.32
C ASN A 28 -11.66 -30.39 21.94
N THR A 29 -11.21 -29.59 20.95
CA THR A 29 -11.94 -29.33 19.69
C THR A 29 -11.52 -27.99 19.08
N LYS A 30 -10.79 -28.11 17.97
CA LYS A 30 -10.58 -27.20 16.83
C LYS A 30 -11.41 -25.90 16.85
N PHE A 31 -10.86 -24.76 17.25
CA PHE A 31 -11.32 -23.42 16.84
C PHE A 31 -10.34 -22.35 17.35
N PHE A 32 -9.18 -22.16 16.72
CA PHE A 32 -8.31 -21.00 17.03
C PHE A 32 -7.33 -20.65 15.89
N VAL A 33 -7.81 -20.60 14.64
CA VAL A 33 -7.01 -20.13 13.47
C VAL A 33 -7.77 -19.07 12.64
N VAL A 34 -8.83 -18.45 13.19
CA VAL A 34 -9.63 -17.42 12.51
C VAL A 34 -9.50 -16.04 13.18
N SER A 35 -8.47 -15.84 14.01
CA SER A 35 -8.31 -14.57 14.75
C SER A 35 -7.39 -13.54 14.06
N CYS A 36 -6.66 -13.91 13.00
CA CYS A 36 -5.68 -13.01 12.36
C CYS A 36 -6.22 -12.32 11.09
N CYS A 37 -7.32 -12.79 10.50
CA CYS A 37 -7.90 -12.18 9.29
C CYS A 37 -8.86 -11.01 9.58
N VAL A 38 -9.38 -10.87 10.80
CA VAL A 38 -10.35 -9.82 11.15
C VAL A 38 -9.68 -8.46 11.39
N ALA A 39 -8.38 -8.42 11.67
CA ALA A 39 -7.65 -7.17 11.88
C ALA A 39 -7.51 -6.34 10.59
N LEU A 40 -7.49 -6.98 9.41
CA LEU A 40 -7.40 -6.28 8.12
C LEU A 40 -8.74 -5.67 7.69
N THR A 41 -9.89 -6.18 8.16
CA THR A 41 -11.20 -5.62 7.82
C THR A 41 -11.53 -4.34 8.56
N VAL A 42 -10.89 -4.08 9.71
CA VAL A 42 -11.12 -2.85 10.51
C VAL A 42 -10.43 -1.62 9.89
N LEU A 43 -9.42 -1.83 9.04
CA LEU A 43 -8.77 -0.74 8.29
C LEU A 43 -9.63 -0.20 7.14
N PHE A 44 -10.65 -0.94 6.69
CA PHE A 44 -11.58 -0.48 5.65
C PHE A 44 -12.83 0.24 6.19
N SER A 45 -13.09 0.18 7.50
CA SER A 45 -14.19 0.92 8.14
C SER A 45 -13.89 2.40 8.42
N GLY A 46 -12.71 2.89 8.02
CA GLY A 46 -12.27 4.27 8.29
C GLY A 46 -12.67 5.32 7.25
N CYS A 47 -13.31 4.95 6.13
CA CYS A 47 -13.88 5.94 5.21
C CYS A 47 -15.27 6.38 5.73
N SER A 48 -15.25 7.10 6.85
CA SER A 48 -16.41 7.86 7.34
C SER A 48 -16.86 8.80 6.22
N LYS A 49 -18.13 8.67 5.82
CA LYS A 49 -18.79 9.59 4.87
C LYS A 49 -18.95 11.02 5.41
N ASP A 50 -18.57 11.27 6.67
CA ASP A 50 -18.88 12.49 7.40
C ASP A 50 -17.64 13.25 7.87
N SER A 51 -16.58 13.27 7.06
CA SER A 51 -15.62 14.37 7.14
C SER A 51 -16.13 15.48 6.23
N PRO A 52 -16.55 16.65 6.75
CA PRO A 52 -16.85 17.79 5.90
C PRO A 52 -15.52 18.31 5.34
N LEU A 53 -15.01 17.64 4.31
CA LEU A 53 -14.06 18.21 3.37
C LEU A 53 -14.71 19.51 2.92
N ASN A 54 -14.16 20.61 3.42
CA ASN A 54 -14.67 21.97 3.35
C ASN A 54 -15.59 22.19 2.13
N VAL A 55 -16.90 22.16 2.37
CA VAL A 55 -17.94 22.23 1.31
C VAL A 55 -17.89 23.58 0.57
N LEU A 56 -17.24 24.59 1.17
CA LEU A 56 -17.03 25.92 0.58
C LEU A 56 -15.80 26.01 -0.34
N GLY A 57 -14.94 25.00 -0.38
CA GLY A 57 -13.65 25.02 -1.10
C GLY A 57 -13.53 24.10 -2.32
N GLY A 58 -14.63 23.47 -2.77
CA GLY A 58 -14.61 22.49 -3.87
C GLY A 58 -14.08 21.10 -3.49
N CYS A 59 -13.73 20.89 -2.22
CA CYS A 59 -13.15 19.65 -1.70
C CYS A 59 -14.17 18.52 -1.55
N GLY A 60 -15.43 18.86 -1.30
CA GLY A 60 -16.54 17.91 -1.20
C GLY A 60 -17.37 17.74 -2.48
N THR A 61 -17.12 18.54 -3.52
CA THR A 61 -17.95 18.63 -4.73
C THR A 61 -17.17 18.55 -6.05
N GLY A 62 -15.84 18.44 -6.00
CA GLY A 62 -14.99 18.34 -7.18
C GLY A 62 -14.85 16.92 -7.73
N ASN A 63 -14.59 16.79 -9.04
CA ASN A 63 -14.26 15.53 -9.71
C ASN A 63 -12.85 15.01 -9.36
N TRP A 64 -12.27 15.44 -8.26
CA TRP A 64 -10.89 15.13 -7.90
C TRP A 64 -10.69 13.65 -7.62
N VAL A 65 -11.70 13.01 -7.00
CA VAL A 65 -11.69 11.57 -6.75
C VAL A 65 -11.65 10.83 -8.07
N GLN A 66 -12.51 11.20 -9.03
CA GLN A 66 -12.55 10.56 -10.35
C GLN A 66 -11.26 10.79 -11.15
N GLN A 67 -10.67 11.99 -11.05
CA GLN A 67 -9.38 12.29 -11.69
C GLN A 67 -8.24 11.49 -11.05
N ALA A 68 -8.19 11.42 -9.72
CA ALA A 68 -7.19 10.65 -8.98
C ALA A 68 -7.32 9.15 -9.25
N GLU A 69 -8.54 8.61 -9.30
CA GLU A 69 -8.82 7.22 -9.67
C GLU A 69 -8.39 6.90 -11.11
N SER A 70 -8.68 7.80 -12.04
CA SER A 70 -8.24 7.70 -13.44
C SER A 70 -6.72 7.65 -13.54
N ASP A 71 -6.02 8.60 -12.91
CA ASP A 71 -4.57 8.67 -12.99
C ASP A 71 -3.87 7.57 -12.19
N LEU A 72 -4.46 7.10 -11.10
CA LEU A 72 -4.00 5.91 -10.39
C LEU A 72 -4.12 4.66 -11.26
N THR A 73 -5.23 4.52 -12.01
CA THR A 73 -5.43 3.41 -12.95
C THR A 73 -4.37 3.47 -14.06
N ASN A 74 -4.11 4.65 -14.62
CA ASN A 74 -3.07 4.87 -15.61
C ASN A 74 -1.67 4.54 -15.06
N TRP A 75 -1.38 4.92 -13.82
CA TRP A 75 -0.11 4.61 -13.18
C TRP A 75 0.05 3.11 -12.94
N ASN A 76 -0.99 2.41 -12.45
CA ASN A 76 -0.98 0.96 -12.27
C ASN A 76 -0.77 0.20 -13.59
N ALA A 77 -1.37 0.69 -14.69
CA ALA A 77 -1.13 0.15 -16.02
C ALA A 77 0.35 0.34 -16.42
N ALA A 78 0.91 1.53 -16.22
CA ALA A 78 2.31 1.80 -16.53
C ALA A 78 3.30 1.01 -15.65
N VAL A 79 2.96 0.77 -14.38
CA VAL A 79 3.70 -0.13 -13.49
C VAL A 79 3.70 -1.55 -14.06
N THR A 80 2.55 -2.04 -14.52
CA THR A 80 2.41 -3.38 -15.13
C THR A 80 3.20 -3.48 -16.43
N ASP A 81 3.11 -2.47 -17.30
CA ASP A 81 3.86 -2.42 -18.56
C ASP A 81 5.37 -2.43 -18.31
N TYR A 82 5.86 -1.63 -17.37
CA TYR A 82 7.28 -1.61 -17.01
C TYR A 82 7.75 -2.92 -16.37
N ALA A 83 6.94 -3.52 -15.50
CA ALA A 83 7.26 -4.81 -14.87
C ALA A 83 7.35 -5.95 -15.90
N ASN A 84 6.53 -5.89 -16.97
CA ASN A 84 6.54 -6.88 -18.05
C ASN A 84 7.64 -6.61 -19.09
N ASP A 85 7.93 -5.34 -19.36
CA ASP A 85 8.90 -4.90 -20.36
C ASP A 85 9.67 -3.67 -19.85
N PRO A 86 10.81 -3.86 -19.14
CA PRO A 86 11.54 -2.79 -18.45
C PRO A 86 12.41 -1.97 -19.42
N THR A 87 11.83 -1.48 -20.51
CA THR A 87 12.49 -0.60 -21.46
C THR A 87 12.56 0.84 -20.96
N PRO A 88 13.50 1.67 -21.46
CA PRO A 88 13.52 3.10 -21.16
C PRO A 88 12.20 3.82 -21.50
N ALA A 89 11.50 3.36 -22.54
CA ALA A 89 10.21 3.90 -22.92
C ALA A 89 9.12 3.61 -21.86
N ASN A 90 9.04 2.37 -21.35
CA ASN A 90 8.05 2.02 -20.33
C ASN A 90 8.43 2.59 -18.96
N CYS A 91 9.72 2.73 -18.66
CA CYS A 91 10.19 3.52 -17.53
C CYS A 91 9.66 4.95 -17.56
N ALA A 92 9.85 5.65 -18.69
CA ALA A 92 9.40 7.03 -18.84
C ALA A 92 7.88 7.15 -18.65
N LYS A 93 7.11 6.20 -19.17
CA LYS A 93 5.66 6.11 -18.93
C LYS A 93 5.32 5.90 -17.47
N TYR A 94 5.99 4.96 -16.79
CA TYR A 94 5.81 4.71 -15.35
C TYR A 94 6.05 5.98 -14.52
N LYS A 95 7.21 6.64 -14.73
CA LYS A 95 7.54 7.89 -14.03
C LYS A 95 6.56 9.00 -14.34
N SER A 96 6.21 9.20 -15.61
CA SER A 96 5.26 10.24 -16.02
C SER A 96 3.87 10.01 -15.45
N ALA A 97 3.36 8.78 -15.49
CA ALA A 97 2.03 8.45 -14.97
C ALA A 97 1.96 8.62 -13.44
N GLY A 98 3.01 8.22 -12.71
CA GLY A 98 3.11 8.45 -11.27
C GLY A 98 3.15 9.93 -10.91
N LYS A 99 3.89 10.75 -11.67
CA LYS A 99 3.92 12.20 -11.48
C LYS A 99 2.57 12.84 -11.74
N ASN A 100 1.86 12.44 -12.81
CA ASN A 100 0.52 12.93 -13.10
C ASN A 100 -0.45 12.63 -11.94
N TYR A 101 -0.41 11.41 -11.40
CA TYR A 101 -1.21 11.06 -10.23
C TYR A 101 -0.91 11.98 -9.03
N ILE A 102 0.37 12.21 -8.72
CA ILE A 102 0.77 13.12 -7.63
C ILE A 102 0.35 14.57 -7.94
N ASP A 103 0.42 15.00 -9.20
CA ASP A 103 0.00 16.34 -9.62
C ASP A 103 -1.49 16.56 -9.39
N VAL A 104 -2.33 15.59 -9.74
CA VAL A 104 -3.76 15.62 -9.44
C VAL A 104 -3.98 15.77 -7.95
N LEU A 105 -3.34 14.94 -7.11
CA LEU A 105 -3.47 15.05 -5.64
C LEU A 105 -3.03 16.44 -5.14
N SER A 106 -1.92 16.97 -5.66
CA SER A 106 -1.38 18.27 -5.25
C SER A 106 -2.25 19.45 -5.67
N SER A 107 -3.03 19.31 -6.75
CA SER A 107 -3.97 20.35 -7.19
C SER A 107 -5.09 20.61 -6.17
N PHE A 108 -5.31 19.69 -5.23
CA PHE A 108 -6.23 19.80 -4.11
C PHE A 108 -5.54 20.10 -2.77
N ALA A 109 -4.31 20.62 -2.78
CA ALA A 109 -3.60 21.04 -1.56
C ALA A 109 -4.36 22.10 -0.74
N SER A 110 -5.30 22.84 -1.36
CA SER A 110 -6.21 23.75 -0.67
C SER A 110 -7.22 23.05 0.25
N CYS A 111 -7.46 21.75 0.02
CA CYS A 111 -8.34 20.91 0.81
C CYS A 111 -7.67 20.30 2.04
N VAL A 112 -6.34 20.39 2.12
CA VAL A 112 -5.57 19.91 3.27
C VAL A 112 -5.70 20.91 4.42
N PRO A 113 -6.06 20.47 5.63
CA PRO A 113 -6.09 21.34 6.80
C PRO A 113 -4.77 22.07 7.00
N GLY A 114 -4.81 23.33 7.46
CA GLY A 114 -3.61 24.15 7.60
C GLY A 114 -2.52 23.54 8.48
N ALA A 115 -2.89 22.72 9.48
CA ALA A 115 -1.97 22.00 10.34
C ALA A 115 -1.11 20.97 9.57
N ASP A 116 -1.69 20.33 8.55
CA ASP A 116 -1.09 19.22 7.81
C ASP A 116 -0.49 19.66 6.46
N LYS A 117 -0.72 20.92 6.06
CA LYS A 117 -0.36 21.41 4.72
C LYS A 117 1.13 21.34 4.42
N ASN A 118 1.98 21.62 5.41
CA ASN A 118 3.43 21.52 5.22
C ASN A 118 3.88 20.07 5.04
N GLU A 119 3.36 19.15 5.86
CA GLU A 119 3.65 17.71 5.74
C GLU A 119 3.17 17.16 4.40
N PHE A 120 1.96 17.53 3.97
CA PHE A 120 1.44 17.16 2.65
C PHE A 120 2.33 17.66 1.51
N ASN A 121 2.77 18.92 1.55
CA ASN A 121 3.62 19.48 0.50
C ASN A 121 5.00 18.81 0.44
N GLU A 122 5.59 18.50 1.60
CA GLU A 122 6.85 17.74 1.64
C GLU A 122 6.64 16.32 1.12
N ALA A 123 5.56 15.62 1.49
CA ALA A 123 5.24 14.29 0.96
C ALA A 123 5.06 14.30 -0.57
N VAL A 124 4.38 15.31 -1.14
CA VAL A 124 4.26 15.49 -2.60
C VAL A 124 5.64 15.66 -3.26
N LYS A 125 6.51 16.45 -2.64
CA LYS A 125 7.86 16.72 -3.15
C LYS A 125 8.75 15.48 -3.05
N GLU A 126 8.72 14.77 -1.93
CA GLU A 126 9.45 13.52 -1.72
C GLU A 126 9.00 12.45 -2.70
N ALA A 127 7.70 12.23 -2.88
CA ALA A 127 7.18 11.25 -3.83
C ALA A 127 7.61 11.54 -5.28
N LYS A 128 7.62 12.82 -5.70
CA LYS A 128 8.12 13.20 -7.03
C LYS A 128 9.62 12.95 -7.16
N LYS A 129 10.38 13.29 -6.13
CA LYS A 129 11.82 13.06 -6.07
C LYS A 129 12.15 11.56 -6.16
N GLU A 130 11.43 10.72 -5.42
CA GLU A 130 11.59 9.26 -5.47
C GLU A 130 11.31 8.70 -6.87
N LEU A 131 10.29 9.21 -7.57
CA LEU A 131 10.06 8.81 -8.97
C LEU A 131 11.21 9.25 -9.89
N ASP A 132 11.77 10.43 -9.69
CA ASP A 132 12.92 10.90 -10.46
C ASP A 132 14.18 10.07 -10.20
N GLU A 133 14.48 9.82 -8.93
CA GLU A 133 15.65 9.06 -8.48
C GLU A 133 15.50 7.55 -8.67
N SER A 134 14.28 7.03 -8.84
CA SER A 134 14.05 5.62 -9.10
C SER A 134 14.81 5.20 -10.36
N GLU A 135 15.76 4.28 -10.19
CA GLU A 135 16.47 3.71 -11.32
C GLU A 135 15.51 2.74 -12.02
N CYS A 136 15.10 3.10 -13.23
CA CYS A 136 14.53 2.10 -14.11
C CYS A 136 15.70 1.29 -14.66
N GLY A 137 15.76 0.02 -14.27
CA GLY A 137 16.79 -0.93 -14.65
C GLY A 137 17.20 -0.79 -16.11
N SER A 138 18.51 -0.70 -16.30
CA SER A 138 19.23 -0.63 -17.57
C SER A 138 19.39 -2.00 -18.22
#